data_AF-A0A0R3JR63-F1
#
_entry.id   AF-A0A0R3JR63-F1
#
_cell.length_a   1.000
_cell.length_b   1.000
_cell.length_c   1.000
_cell.angle_alpha   90.00
_cell.angle_beta   90.00
_cell.angle_gamma   90.00
#
_symmetry.space_group_name_H-M   'P 1'
#
loop_
_entity.id
_entity.type
_entity.pdbx_description
1 polymer ?
#
loop_
_entity_poly.entity_id
_entity_poly.type
_entity_poly.pdbx_seq_one_letter_code
_entity_poly.pdbx_strand_id
1 'polypeptide(L)'
;MLKIILSTFIVVFLAELGDKTQLATMLLSAKSNSKLSVLIGASLALFCTSLVGVLFGSFIEKYISKNTLNTISAAVFILVGVIILLKK
;
A
#
# COMPACT_ATOMS: atom_id res chain seq x y z
N MET A 1 -1.63 -17.08 15.13
CA MET A 1 -0.68 -16.03 14.68
C MET A 1 -0.22 -16.25 13.25
N LEU A 2 0.34 -17.43 12.90
CA LEU A 2 0.79 -17.74 11.54
C LEU A 2 -0.29 -17.56 10.46
N LYS A 3 -1.54 -17.97 10.74
CA LYS A 3 -2.67 -17.81 9.82
C LYS A 3 -2.92 -16.35 9.42
N ILE A 4 -2.81 -15.43 10.38
CA ILE A 4 -3.04 -13.99 10.17
C ILE A 4 -1.89 -13.39 9.35
N ILE A 5 -0.65 -13.74 9.67
CA ILE A 5 0.53 -13.31 8.92
C ILE A 5 0.41 -13.75 7.47
N LEU A 6 0.07 -15.02 7.24
CA LEU A 6 -0.03 -15.59 5.89
C LEU A 6 -1.20 -14.96 5.11
N SER A 7 -2.37 -14.78 5.73
CA SER A 7 -3.51 -14.15 5.06
C SER A 7 -3.21 -12.70 4.69
N THR A 8 -2.65 -11.92 5.62
CA THR A 8 -2.31 -10.52 5.36
C THR A 8 -1.22 -10.42 4.31
N PHE A 9 -0.20 -11.28 4.35
CA PHE A 9 0.84 -11.33 3.32
C PHE A 9 0.25 -11.59 1.94
N ILE A 10 -0.61 -12.61 1.79
CA ILE A 10 -1.23 -12.96 0.51
C ILE A 10 -2.11 -11.82 -0.01
N VAL A 11 -2.94 -11.22 0.85
CA VAL A 11 -3.84 -10.12 0.45
C VAL A 11 -3.04 -8.90 -0.01
N VAL A 12 -2.04 -8.47 0.78
CA VAL A 12 -1.20 -7.31 0.44
C VAL A 12 -0.34 -7.61 -0.78
N PHE A 13 0.24 -8.80 -0.88
CA PHE A 13 1.05 -9.22 -2.02
C PHE A 13 0.24 -9.20 -3.32
N LEU A 14 -0.99 -9.73 -3.32
CA LEU A 14 -1.88 -9.67 -4.48
C LEU A 14 -2.32 -8.22 -4.78
N ALA A 15 -2.60 -7.41 -3.76
CA ALA A 15 -3.05 -6.02 -3.94
C ALA A 15 -1.95 -5.13 -4.55
N GLU A 16 -0.69 -5.39 -4.21
CA GLU A 16 0.47 -4.63 -4.69
C GLU A 16 1.06 -5.19 -6.00
N LEU A 17 0.61 -6.37 -6.46
CA LEU A 17 1.17 -7.03 -7.64
C LEU A 17 0.90 -6.22 -8.92
N GLY A 18 1.96 -5.80 -9.60
CA GLY A 18 1.84 -5.04 -10.85
C GLY A 18 1.55 -3.55 -10.67
N ASP A 19 1.68 -3.01 -9.46
CA ASP A 19 1.56 -1.58 -9.26
C ASP A 19 2.72 -0.79 -9.92
N LYS A 20 2.46 0.50 -10.19
CA LYS A 20 3.40 1.46 -10.74
C LYS A 20 4.70 1.53 -9.94
N THR A 21 4.63 1.36 -8.62
CA THR A 21 5.82 1.31 -7.75
C THR A 21 6.74 0.13 -8.10
N GLN A 22 6.20 -1.04 -8.45
CA GLN A 22 6.98 -2.20 -8.90
C GLN A 22 7.65 -1.96 -10.26
N LEU A 23 6.94 -1.34 -11.20
CA LEU A 23 7.54 -0.96 -12.49
C LEU A 23 8.65 0.09 -12.31
N ALA A 24 8.45 1.08 -11.42
CA ALA A 24 9.45 2.08 -11.12
C ALA A 24 10.71 1.47 -10.47
N THR A 25 10.54 0.54 -9.53
CA THR A 25 11.68 -0.15 -8.89
C THR A 25 12.43 -1.06 -9.88
N MET A 26 11.70 -1.73 -10.79
CA MET A 26 12.30 -2.51 -11.88
C MET A 26 13.13 -1.63 -12.82
N LEU A 27 12.60 -0.48 -13.24
CA LEU A 27 13.31 0.49 -14.09
C LEU A 27 14.54 1.08 -13.39
N LEU A 28 14.43 1.43 -12.10
CA LEU A 28 15.56 1.90 -11.30
C LEU A 28 16.63 0.81 -11.17
N SER A 29 16.24 -0.44 -10.95
CA SER A 29 17.15 -1.59 -10.90
C SER A 29 17.87 -1.82 -12.24
N ALA A 30 17.16 -1.64 -13.35
CA ALA A 30 17.73 -1.75 -14.70
C ALA A 30 18.72 -0.62 -15.03
N LYS A 31 18.50 0.60 -14.51
CA LYS A 31 19.33 1.78 -14.79
C LYS A 31 20.49 1.97 -13.80
N SER A 32 20.38 1.45 -12.58
CA SER A 32 21.42 1.57 -11.55
C SER A 32 22.52 0.53 -11.71
N ASN A 33 23.78 0.96 -11.48
CA ASN A 33 24.93 0.06 -11.43
C ASN A 33 24.89 -0.92 -10.24
N SER A 34 24.12 -0.61 -9.19
CA SER A 34 24.00 -1.46 -7.98
C SER A 34 22.56 -1.91 -7.74
N LYS A 35 22.26 -3.16 -8.14
CA LYS A 35 20.97 -3.82 -7.91
C LYS A 35 20.63 -3.96 -6.42
N LEU A 36 21.64 -4.19 -5.58
CA LEU A 36 21.48 -4.34 -4.13
C LEU A 36 21.03 -3.04 -3.46
N SER A 37 21.55 -1.89 -3.90
CA SER A 37 21.14 -0.59 -3.36
C SER A 37 19.67 -0.30 -3.65
N VAL A 38 19.21 -0.60 -4.88
CA VAL A 38 17.80 -0.45 -5.25
C VAL A 38 16.91 -1.39 -4.46
N LEU A 39 17.32 -2.66 -4.29
CA LEU A 39 16.57 -3.64 -3.49
C LEU A 39 16.37 -3.15 -2.05
N ILE A 40 17.45 -2.73 -1.38
CA ILE A 40 17.40 -2.26 0.01
C ILE A 40 16.57 -0.98 0.12
N GLY A 41 16.78 -0.02 -0.78
CA GLY A 41 16.04 1.25 -0.78
C GLY A 41 14.54 1.06 -0.99
N ALA A 42 14.16 0.25 -1.99
CA ALA A 42 12.75 -0.04 -2.27
C ALA A 42 12.08 -0.82 -1.12
N SER A 43 12.79 -1.79 -0.54
CA SER A 43 12.29 -2.57 0.60
C SER A 43 12.09 -1.70 1.83
N LEU A 44 13.05 -0.82 2.14
CA LEU A 44 12.93 0.15 3.23
C LEU A 44 11.79 1.15 2.99
N ALA A 45 11.64 1.63 1.76
CA ALA A 45 10.54 2.54 1.42
C ALA A 45 9.18 1.87 1.69
N LEU A 46 8.96 0.65 1.17
CA LEU A 46 7.73 -0.12 1.39
C LEU A 46 7.48 -0.42 2.88
N PHE A 47 8.53 -0.79 3.62
CA PHE A 47 8.42 -1.03 5.05
C PHE A 47 8.01 0.23 5.80
N CYS A 48 8.67 1.36 5.54
CA CYS A 48 8.39 2.63 6.19
C CYS A 48 6.98 3.13 5.88
N THR A 49 6.54 3.09 4.61
CA THR A 49 5.19 3.54 4.23
C THR A 49 4.12 2.66 4.87
N SER A 50 4.31 1.35 4.87
CA SER A 50 3.40 0.40 5.53
C SER A 50 3.35 0.63 7.03
N LEU A 51 4.51 0.84 7.67
CA LEU A 51 4.59 1.10 9.11
C LEU A 51 3.82 2.38 9.48
N VAL A 52 4.03 3.47 8.75
CA VAL A 52 3.28 4.72 8.95
C VAL A 52 1.79 4.48 8.76
N GLY A 53 1.38 3.79 7.70
CA GLY A 53 -0.02 3.47 7.43
C GLY A 53 -0.69 2.68 8.56
N VAL A 54 -0.02 1.65 9.09
CA VAL A 54 -0.53 0.83 10.19
C VAL A 54 -0.59 1.62 11.50
N LEU A 55 0.42 2.43 11.81
CA LEU A 55 0.43 3.26 13.03
C LEU A 55 -0.71 4.28 13.01
N PHE A 56 -0.88 5.01 11.90
CA PHE A 56 -1.98 5.97 11.75
C PHE A 56 -3.34 5.28 11.75
N GLY A 57 -3.49 4.17 11.02
CA GLY A 57 -4.74 3.40 11.01
C GLY A 57 -5.13 2.89 12.39
N SER A 58 -4.18 2.34 13.14
CA SER A 58 -4.39 1.86 14.52
C SER A 58 -4.72 3.01 15.48
N PHE A 59 -4.13 4.18 15.27
CA PHE A 59 -4.44 5.36 16.07
C PHE A 59 -5.88 5.83 15.81
N ILE A 60 -6.31 5.90 14.55
CA ILE A 60 -7.66 6.34 14.17
C ILE A 60 -8.73 5.37 14.65
N GLU A 61 -8.48 4.06 14.62
CA GLU A 61 -9.42 3.03 15.08
C GLU A 61 -9.76 3.18 16.59
N LYS A 62 -8.90 3.83 17.39
CA LYS A 62 -9.18 4.11 18.81
C LYS A 62 -10.21 5.22 19.03
N TYR A 63 -10.33 6.15 18.09
CA TYR A 63 -11.21 7.32 18.22
C TYR A 63 -12.48 7.21 17.37
N ILE A 64 -12.46 6.37 16.32
CA ILE A 64 -13.54 6.27 15.34
C ILE A 64 -14.08 4.83 15.30
N SER A 65 -15.41 4.69 15.41
CA SER A 65 -16.09 3.40 15.28
C SER A 65 -15.83 2.76 13.90
N LYS A 66 -15.64 1.44 13.87
CA LYS A 66 -15.41 0.65 12.65
C LYS A 66 -16.44 0.92 11.55
N ASN A 67 -17.70 1.13 11.93
CA ASN A 67 -18.78 1.37 10.98
C ASN A 67 -18.57 2.70 10.22
N THR A 68 -18.19 3.76 10.93
CA THR A 68 -17.90 5.06 10.34
C THR A 68 -16.67 5.00 9.44
N LEU A 69 -15.61 4.30 9.87
CA LEU A 69 -14.40 4.09 9.09
C LEU A 69 -14.67 3.38 7.76
N ASN A 70 -15.53 2.36 7.77
CA ASN A 70 -15.89 1.61 6.57
C ASN A 70 -16.70 2.48 5.59
N THR A 71 -17.70 3.21 6.10
CA THR A 71 -18.52 4.11 5.26
C THR A 71 -17.66 5.22 4.62
N ILE A 72 -16.75 5.81 5.38
CA ILE A 72 -15.82 6.82 4.84
C ILE A 72 -14.92 6.20 3.77
N SER A 73 -14.34 5.03 4.03
CA SER A 73 -13.48 4.35 3.06
C SER A 73 -14.22 4.05 1.76
N ALA A 74 -15.43 3.50 1.83
CA ALA A 74 -16.26 3.24 0.66
C ALA A 74 -16.58 4.52 -0.12
N ALA A 75 -16.97 5.60 0.57
CA ALA A 75 -17.24 6.89 -0.05
C ALA A 75 -16.01 7.46 -0.77
N VAL A 76 -14.83 7.39 -0.14
CA VAL A 76 -13.56 7.84 -0.74
C VAL A 76 -13.20 7.01 -1.98
N PHE A 77 -13.34 5.68 -1.91
CA PHE A 77 -13.08 4.81 -3.07
C PHE A 77 -14.01 5.11 -4.25
N ILE A 78 -15.31 5.32 -4.00
CA ILE A 78 -16.27 5.71 -5.04
C ILE A 78 -15.90 7.07 -5.63
N LEU A 79 -15.60 8.05 -4.78
CA LEU A 79 -15.19 9.40 -5.23
C LEU A 79 -13.95 9.35 -6.12
N VAL A 80 -12.91 8.65 -5.68
CA VAL A 80 -11.66 8.48 -6.45
C VAL A 80 -11.96 7.76 -7.77
N GLY A 81 -12.77 6.71 -7.76
CA GLY A 81 -13.19 6.00 -8.97
C GLY A 81 -13.92 6.90 -9.96
N VAL A 82 -14.88 7.70 -9.50
CA VAL A 82 -15.61 8.67 -10.33
C VAL A 82 -14.67 9.74 -10.88
N ILE A 83 -13.77 10.28 -10.06
CA ILE A 83 -12.77 11.27 -10.50
C ILE A 83 -11.90 10.68 -11.60
N ILE A 84 -11.37 9.47 -11.43
CA ILE A 84 -10.54 8.81 -12.45
C ILE A 84 -11.35 8.60 -13.75
N LEU A 85 -12.60 8.17 -13.65
CA LEU A 85 -13.46 7.93 -14.80
C LEU A 85 -13.77 9.22 -15.58
N LEU A 86 -13.99 10.33 -14.88
CA LEU A 86 -14.27 11.63 -15.49
C LEU A 86 -13.01 12.31 -16.05
N LYS A 87 -11.84 12.06 -15.45
CA LYS A 87 -10.60 12.79 -15.78
C LYS A 87 -9.81 12.23 -16.97
N LYS A 88 -10.27 11.13 -17.60
CA LYS A 88 -9.66 10.41 -18.74
C LYS A 88 -8.13 10.35 -18.72
#